data_AF-A0AA39QXS0-F1
#
_entry.id   AF-A0AA39QXS0-F1
#
_cell.length_a   1.000
_cell.length_b   1.000
_cell.length_c   1.000
_cell.angle_alpha   90.00
_cell.angle_beta   90.00
_cell.angle_gamma   90.00
#
_symmetry.space_group_name_H-M   'P 1'
#
loop_
_entity.id
_entity.type
_entity.pdbx_description
1 polymer ?
#
loop_
_entity_poly.entity_id
_entity_poly.type
_entity_poly.pdbx_seq_one_letter_code
_entity_poly.pdbx_strand_id
1 'polypeptide(L)'
;MEVNSKERQKILAFAEEHFKECEALKTTWNGRQIRNAFQTAIALAEYEIHKLKERFELTNPKPRLEVGQFEKVAEASRHFDEYIKVTLGSAEEDLARERFERRDDLGMSDIEQEAGSKKKRTTKLYLKNNRRRGENLPIDY
;
A
#
# COMPACT_ATOMS: atom_id res chain seq x y z
N MET A 1 18.30 -9.11 30.44
CA MET A 1 17.26 -9.26 29.39
C MET A 1 16.91 -7.89 28.78
N GLU A 2 17.91 -7.14 28.29
CA GLU A 2 17.73 -5.73 27.87
C GLU A 2 17.68 -5.55 26.35
N VAL A 3 18.16 -6.56 25.61
CA VAL A 3 18.41 -6.50 24.15
C VAL A 3 17.12 -6.30 23.33
N ASN A 4 15.95 -6.71 23.85
CA ASN A 4 14.69 -6.64 23.12
C ASN A 4 14.05 -5.23 23.14
N SER A 5 14.39 -4.38 24.12
CA SER A 5 13.80 -3.03 24.23
C SER A 5 14.35 -2.09 23.16
N LYS A 6 15.67 -2.12 22.92
CA LYS A 6 16.32 -1.26 21.95
C LYS A 6 15.87 -1.55 20.53
N GLU A 7 15.78 -2.83 20.16
CA GLU A 7 15.39 -3.20 18.80
C GLU A 7 13.91 -2.90 18.52
N ARG A 8 13.05 -3.15 19.52
CA ARG A 8 11.65 -2.70 19.45
C ARG A 8 11.53 -1.19 19.23
N GLN A 9 12.34 -0.38 19.93
CA GLN A 9 12.33 1.08 19.74
C GLN A 9 12.74 1.47 18.32
N LYS A 10 13.76 0.82 17.75
CA LYS A 10 14.16 1.07 16.35
C LYS A 10 13.08 0.68 15.35
N ILE A 11 12.44 -0.48 15.54
CA ILE A 11 11.35 -0.93 14.66
C ILE A 11 10.16 0.05 14.73
N LEU A 12 9.85 0.58 15.93
CA LEU A 12 8.80 1.59 16.08
C LEU A 12 9.18 2.92 15.42
N ALA A 13 10.42 3.38 15.59
CA ALA A 13 10.93 4.59 14.94
C ALA A 13 10.90 4.45 13.41
N PHE A 14 11.36 3.32 12.89
CA PHE A 14 11.26 2.97 11.48
C PHE A 14 9.82 2.98 10.98
N ALA A 15 8.88 2.36 11.72
CA ALA A 15 7.48 2.34 11.32
C ALA A 15 6.86 3.75 11.25
N GLU A 16 7.25 4.64 12.17
CA GLU A 16 6.81 6.04 12.15
C GLU A 16 7.38 6.82 10.96
N GLU A 17 8.68 6.67 10.69
CA GLU A 17 9.36 7.31 9.55
C GLU A 17 8.81 6.80 8.22
N HIS A 18 8.73 5.47 8.05
CA HIS A 18 8.15 4.82 6.88
C HIS A 18 6.70 5.27 6.64
N PHE A 19 5.89 5.39 7.70
CA PHE A 19 4.52 5.89 7.56
C PHE A 19 4.48 7.33 7.05
N LYS A 20 5.31 8.23 7.60
CA LYS A 20 5.39 9.63 7.17
C LYS A 20 5.82 9.76 5.72
N GLU A 21 6.81 8.97 5.29
CA GLU A 21 7.26 8.95 3.90
C GLU A 21 6.16 8.45 2.96
N CYS A 22 5.52 7.33 3.30
CA CYS A 22 4.40 6.80 2.53
C CYS A 22 3.20 7.74 2.48
N GLU A 23 2.88 8.43 3.59
CA GLU A 23 1.80 9.41 3.64
C GLU A 23 2.06 10.60 2.71
N ALA A 24 3.29 11.13 2.72
CA ALA A 24 3.71 12.20 1.83
C ALA A 24 3.61 11.81 0.34
N LEU A 25 3.87 10.53 0.02
CA LEU A 25 3.79 9.99 -1.33
C LEU A 25 2.43 9.40 -1.70
N LYS A 26 1.47 9.36 -0.75
CA LYS A 26 0.17 8.67 -0.87
C LYS A 26 0.30 7.18 -1.24
N THR A 27 1.34 6.52 -0.74
CA THR A 27 1.65 5.09 -0.98
C THR A 27 1.64 4.29 0.33
N THR A 28 0.70 4.61 1.23
CA THR A 28 0.59 3.95 2.54
C THR A 28 0.29 2.46 2.40
N TRP A 29 1.01 1.65 3.17
CA TRP A 29 0.80 0.21 3.17
C TRP A 29 -0.56 -0.18 3.74
N ASN A 30 -1.33 -0.94 2.97
CA ASN A 30 -2.57 -1.55 3.44
C ASN A 30 -2.28 -2.81 4.29
N GLY A 31 -3.32 -3.35 4.93
CA GLY A 31 -3.17 -4.50 5.82
C GLY A 31 -2.57 -5.76 5.18
N ARG A 32 -2.71 -5.97 3.85
CA ARG A 32 -2.04 -7.08 3.16
C ARG A 32 -0.55 -6.79 2.97
N GLN A 33 -0.19 -5.59 2.52
CA GLN A 33 1.21 -5.19 2.38
C GLN A 33 1.95 -5.29 3.71
N ILE A 34 1.34 -4.82 4.80
CA ILE A 34 1.91 -4.95 6.15
C ILE A 34 2.13 -6.43 6.49
N ARG A 35 1.12 -7.30 6.33
CA ARG A 35 1.29 -8.74 6.63
C ARG A 35 2.38 -9.39 5.79
N ASN A 36 2.39 -9.14 4.49
CA ASN A 36 3.40 -9.68 3.58
C ASN A 36 4.80 -9.21 3.97
N ALA A 37 4.94 -7.93 4.32
CA ALA A 37 6.21 -7.37 4.75
C ALA A 37 6.77 -8.07 6.01
N PHE A 38 5.91 -8.32 7.01
CA PHE A 38 6.31 -9.08 8.19
C PHE A 38 6.69 -10.54 7.86
N GLN A 39 5.95 -11.20 6.98
CA GLN A 39 6.29 -12.56 6.54
C GLN A 39 7.67 -12.61 5.86
N THR A 40 7.96 -11.65 4.97
CA THR A 40 9.27 -11.54 4.32
C THR A 40 10.37 -11.19 5.31
N ALA A 41 10.13 -10.27 6.25
CA ALA A 41 11.12 -9.91 7.27
C ALA A 41 11.48 -11.09 8.18
N ILE A 42 10.50 -11.92 8.57
CA ILE A 42 10.74 -13.16 9.32
C ILE A 42 11.58 -14.13 8.50
N ALA A 43 11.24 -14.35 7.23
CA ALA A 43 12.00 -15.23 6.35
C ALA A 43 13.46 -14.76 6.16
N LEU A 44 13.68 -13.45 6.06
CA LEU A 44 15.02 -12.86 6.00
C LEU A 44 15.81 -13.11 7.30
N ALA A 45 15.17 -12.92 8.46
CA ALA A 45 15.82 -13.15 9.75
C ALA A 45 16.19 -14.63 9.95
N GLU A 46 15.32 -15.56 9.51
CA GLU A 46 15.60 -17.00 9.52
C GLU A 46 16.76 -17.35 8.59
N TYR A 47 16.76 -16.81 7.38
CA TYR A 47 17.83 -17.02 6.40
C TYR A 47 19.19 -16.52 6.90
N GLU A 48 19.23 -15.32 7.48
CA GLU A 48 20.46 -14.73 8.02
C GLU A 48 21.04 -15.57 9.17
N ILE A 49 20.19 -16.03 10.08
CA ILE A 49 20.62 -16.93 11.15
C ILE A 49 21.08 -18.29 10.62
N HIS A 50 20.41 -18.85 9.62
CA HIS A 50 20.84 -20.09 8.99
C HIS A 50 22.25 -19.96 8.39
N LYS A 51 22.51 -18.86 7.67
CA LYS A 51 23.83 -18.58 7.08
C LYS A 51 24.92 -18.38 8.14
N LEU A 52 24.59 -17.74 9.27
CA LEU A 52 25.52 -17.60 10.40
C LEU A 52 25.78 -18.94 11.08
N LYS A 53 24.76 -19.80 11.20
CA LYS A 53 24.89 -21.16 11.74
C LYS A 53 25.92 -21.98 10.96
N GLU A 54 25.83 -21.96 9.64
CA GLU A 54 26.76 -22.67 8.76
C GLU A 54 28.18 -22.09 8.82
N ARG A 55 28.30 -20.77 8.88
CA ARG A 55 29.60 -20.09 8.89
C ARG A 55 30.37 -20.25 10.19
N PHE A 56 29.69 -20.28 11.33
CA PHE A 56 30.29 -20.22 12.66
C PHE A 56 29.96 -21.44 13.53
N GLU A 57 29.38 -22.50 12.95
CA GLU A 57 29.00 -23.74 13.64
C GLU A 57 28.14 -23.50 14.90
N LEU A 58 27.25 -22.52 14.86
CA LEU A 58 26.44 -22.12 16.02
C LEU A 58 25.47 -23.24 16.40
N THR A 59 25.36 -23.53 17.69
CA THR A 59 24.38 -24.49 18.20
C THR A 59 23.04 -23.80 18.45
N ASN A 60 22.02 -24.21 17.69
CA ASN A 60 20.63 -23.77 17.83
C ASN A 60 20.42 -22.22 17.88
N PRO A 61 20.92 -21.46 16.90
CA PRO A 61 20.73 -20.01 16.88
C PRO A 61 19.24 -19.68 16.64
N LYS A 62 18.74 -18.64 17.31
CA LYS A 62 17.34 -18.22 17.22
C LYS A 62 17.21 -16.98 16.34
N PRO A 63 16.31 -16.98 15.33
CA PRO A 63 16.02 -15.79 14.54
C PRO A 63 15.50 -14.66 15.45
N ARG A 64 15.94 -13.44 15.13
CA ARG A 64 15.51 -12.21 15.78
C ARG A 64 15.10 -11.24 14.69
N LEU A 65 13.95 -10.62 14.90
CA LEU A 65 13.47 -9.58 14.02
C LEU A 65 14.14 -8.28 14.42
N GLU A 66 14.84 -7.67 13.48
CA GLU A 66 15.58 -6.43 13.61
C GLU A 66 15.08 -5.44 12.54
N VAL A 67 15.36 -4.15 12.75
CA VAL A 67 14.97 -3.09 11.81
C VAL A 67 15.55 -3.32 10.42
N GLY A 68 16.74 -3.92 10.33
CA GLY A 68 17.42 -4.17 9.05
C GLY A 68 16.66 -5.10 8.11
N GLN A 69 15.85 -6.03 8.61
CA GLN A 69 15.00 -6.82 7.71
C GLN A 69 13.86 -5.98 7.15
N PHE A 70 13.27 -5.08 7.95
CA PHE A 70 12.21 -4.18 7.47
C PHE A 70 12.71 -3.16 6.45
N GLU A 71 13.91 -2.61 6.64
CA GLU A 71 14.55 -1.71 5.67
C GLU A 71 14.70 -2.39 4.30
N LYS A 72 15.19 -3.63 4.28
CA LYS A 72 15.31 -4.43 3.04
C LYS A 72 13.96 -4.70 2.38
N VAL A 73 12.93 -5.02 3.18
CA VAL A 73 11.58 -5.23 2.65
C VAL A 73 11.03 -3.94 2.06
N ALA A 74 11.15 -2.81 2.75
CA ALA A 74 10.66 -1.51 2.27
C ALA A 74 11.36 -1.08 0.98
N GLU A 75 12.69 -1.24 0.91
CA GLU A 75 13.46 -0.98 -0.31
C GLU A 75 12.99 -1.87 -1.47
N ALA A 76 12.85 -3.18 -1.23
CA ALA A 76 12.38 -4.12 -2.25
C ALA A 76 10.95 -3.80 -2.71
N SER A 77 10.06 -3.42 -1.80
CA SER A 77 8.70 -2.98 -2.13
C SER A 77 8.71 -1.72 -2.98
N ARG A 78 9.55 -0.72 -2.65
CA ARG A 78 9.69 0.50 -3.46
C ARG A 78 10.14 0.19 -4.88
N HIS A 79 11.15 -0.67 -5.04
CA HIS A 79 11.63 -1.09 -6.36
C HIS A 79 10.56 -1.87 -7.13
N PHE A 80 9.77 -2.70 -6.45
CA PHE A 80 8.67 -3.42 -7.07
C PHE A 80 7.58 -2.46 -7.57
N ASP A 81 7.15 -1.50 -6.75
CA ASP A 81 6.14 -0.52 -7.14
C ASP A 81 6.62 0.35 -8.32
N GLU A 82 7.90 0.75 -8.30
CA GLU A 82 8.55 1.46 -9.40
C GLU A 82 8.57 0.62 -10.69
N TYR A 83 8.93 -0.65 -10.59
CA TYR A 83 8.92 -1.58 -11.70
C TYR A 83 7.51 -1.77 -12.30
N ILE A 84 6.48 -1.93 -11.46
CA ILE A 84 5.09 -2.04 -11.91
C ILE A 84 4.66 -0.78 -12.64
N LYS A 85 4.96 0.40 -12.08
CA LYS A 85 4.63 1.69 -12.69
C LYS A 85 5.30 1.88 -14.05
N VAL A 86 6.58 1.53 -14.18
CA VAL A 86 7.31 1.61 -15.46
C VAL A 86 6.74 0.63 -16.48
N THR A 87 6.39 -0.58 -16.05
CA THR A 87 5.93 -1.66 -16.95
C THR A 87 4.50 -1.45 -17.44
N LEU A 88 3.59 -1.04 -16.55
CA LEU A 88 2.17 -0.87 -16.86
C LEU A 88 1.79 0.57 -17.23
N GLY A 89 2.73 1.51 -17.10
CA GLY A 89 2.51 2.94 -17.38
C GLY A 89 1.64 3.67 -16.34
N SER A 90 1.13 2.97 -15.32
CA SER A 90 0.32 3.53 -14.23
C SER A 90 0.53 2.71 -12.95
N ALA A 91 0.31 3.33 -11.79
CA ALA A 91 0.33 2.61 -10.52
C ALA A 91 -0.93 1.73 -10.40
N GLU A 92 -0.83 0.63 -9.65
CA GLU A 92 -1.95 -0.30 -9.43
C GLU A 92 -3.19 0.42 -8.86
N GLU A 93 -2.98 1.41 -7.98
CA GLU A 93 -4.07 2.20 -7.42
C GLU A 93 -4.80 3.06 -8.47
N ASP A 94 -4.07 3.59 -9.44
CA ASP A 94 -4.63 4.37 -10.54
C ASP A 94 -5.39 3.46 -11.51
N LEU A 95 -4.84 2.28 -11.81
CA LEU A 95 -5.49 1.27 -12.63
C LEU A 95 -6.78 0.75 -11.99
N ALA A 96 -6.77 0.45 -10.70
CA ALA A 96 -7.97 -0.01 -9.98
C ALA A 96 -9.07 1.07 -9.96
N ARG A 97 -8.68 2.35 -9.89
CA ARG A 97 -9.61 3.48 -10.00
C ARG A 97 -10.18 3.61 -11.40
N GLU A 98 -9.33 3.55 -12.44
CA GLU A 98 -9.75 3.64 -13.84
C GLU A 98 -10.68 2.47 -14.24
N ARG A 99 -10.43 1.28 -13.70
CA ARG A 99 -11.24 0.07 -13.92
C ARG A 99 -12.52 0.01 -13.07
N PHE A 100 -12.77 1.01 -12.21
CA PHE A 100 -13.88 1.02 -11.26
C PHE A 100 -13.92 -0.21 -10.34
N GLU A 101 -12.77 -0.85 -10.09
CA GLU A 101 -12.65 -2.04 -9.23
C GLU A 101 -12.68 -1.68 -7.73
N ARG A 102 -12.42 -0.40 -7.43
CA ARG A 102 -12.49 0.18 -6.09
C ARG A 102 -13.48 1.34 -6.04
N ARG A 103 -14.28 1.36 -4.97
CA ARG A 103 -15.22 2.46 -4.69
C ARG A 103 -14.49 3.58 -3.93
N ASP A 104 -13.83 4.46 -4.66
CA ASP A 104 -13.01 5.55 -4.10
C ASP A 104 -13.82 6.75 -3.57
N ASP A 105 -15.15 6.74 -3.74
CA ASP A 105 -16.07 7.81 -3.34
C ASP A 105 -16.69 7.63 -1.93
N LEU A 106 -16.35 6.55 -1.23
CA LEU A 106 -16.85 6.27 0.13
C LEU A 106 -16.39 7.35 1.11
N GLY A 107 -17.34 8.17 1.58
CA GLY A 107 -17.10 9.30 2.50
C GLY A 107 -17.30 10.69 1.87
N MET A 108 -17.47 10.79 0.55
CA MET A 108 -17.80 12.07 -0.11
C MET A 108 -19.25 12.51 0.14
N SER A 109 -20.14 11.62 0.59
CA SER A 109 -21.57 11.90 0.83
C SER A 109 -21.85 12.83 2.00
N ASP A 110 -20.94 12.91 2.97
CA ASP A 110 -21.18 13.63 4.23
C ASP A 110 -20.55 15.04 4.18
N ILE A 111 -19.48 15.23 3.41
CA ILE A 111 -18.84 16.53 3.17
C ILE A 111 -19.63 17.35 2.12
N GLU A 112 -20.31 16.71 1.17
CA GLU A 112 -21.04 17.40 0.10
C GLU A 112 -22.41 17.96 0.52
N GLN A 113 -22.96 17.59 1.68
CA GLN A 113 -24.25 18.13 2.12
C GLN A 113 -24.17 19.61 2.53
N GLU A 114 -23.05 20.08 3.08
CA GLU A 114 -22.87 21.50 3.43
C GLU A 114 -22.50 22.39 2.23
N ALA A 115 -21.80 21.86 1.22
CA ALA A 115 -21.41 22.61 0.02
C ALA A 115 -22.41 22.50 -1.16
N GLY A 116 -23.37 21.57 -1.08
CA GLY A 116 -24.16 21.06 -2.20
C GLY A 116 -25.39 21.87 -2.66
N SER A 117 -25.64 23.07 -2.13
CA SER A 117 -26.76 23.90 -2.61
C SER A 117 -26.52 24.46 -4.03
N LYS A 118 -25.24 24.55 -4.48
CA LYS A 118 -24.90 25.14 -5.79
C LYS A 118 -24.54 24.14 -6.91
N LYS A 119 -24.13 22.90 -6.60
CA LYS A 119 -23.69 21.91 -7.63
C LYS A 119 -24.78 21.01 -8.21
N LYS A 120 -25.97 20.90 -7.60
CA LYS A 120 -27.08 20.06 -8.11
C LYS A 120 -27.58 20.42 -9.52
N ARG A 121 -27.17 21.56 -10.07
CA ARG A 121 -27.53 22.01 -11.43
C ARG A 121 -26.71 21.34 -12.54
N THR A 122 -25.46 20.93 -12.30
CA THR A 122 -24.57 20.45 -13.38
C THR A 122 -24.76 18.97 -13.68
N THR A 123 -24.82 18.10 -12.65
CA THR A 123 -24.98 16.64 -12.84
C THR A 123 -26.37 16.27 -13.40
N LYS A 124 -27.41 17.02 -12.99
CA LYS A 124 -28.77 16.85 -13.54
C LYS A 124 -28.86 17.27 -15.01
N LEU A 125 -28.00 18.18 -15.47
CA LEU A 125 -27.93 18.61 -16.88
C LEU A 125 -27.31 17.52 -17.75
N TYR A 126 -26.22 16.89 -17.29
CA TYR A 126 -25.56 15.78 -18.00
C TYR A 126 -26.49 14.56 -18.16
N LEU A 127 -27.15 14.14 -17.08
CA LEU A 127 -28.11 13.01 -17.11
C LEU A 127 -29.38 13.32 -17.92
N LYS A 128 -29.83 14.59 -17.96
CA LYS A 128 -31.00 15.01 -18.75
C LYS A 128 -30.69 15.16 -20.25
N ASN A 129 -29.47 15.54 -20.61
CA ASN A 129 -29.06 15.67 -22.00
C ASN A 129 -28.86 14.30 -22.68
N ASN A 130 -28.32 13.30 -21.98
CA ASN A 130 -28.19 11.95 -22.51
C ASN A 130 -29.53 11.20 -22.64
N ARG A 131 -30.54 11.52 -21.83
CA ARG A 131 -31.88 10.92 -21.98
C ARG A 131 -32.67 11.42 -23.19
N ARG A 132 -32.24 12.54 -23.81
CA ARG A 132 -32.91 13.14 -24.98
C ARG A 132 -32.26 12.79 -26.31
N ARG A 133 -30.99 12.35 -26.29
CA ARG A 133 -30.28 11.82 -27.45
C ARG A 133 -30.32 10.30 -27.32
N GLY A 134 -31.27 9.65 -27.99
CA GLY A 134 -31.43 8.20 -27.96
C GLY A 134 -30.28 7.47 -28.63
N GLU A 135 -29.10 7.48 -28.04
CA GLU A 135 -27.94 6.69 -28.46
C GLU A 135 -27.80 5.50 -27.52
N ASN A 136 -28.00 4.31 -28.07
CA ASN A 136 -27.82 3.03 -27.38
C ASN A 136 -26.34 2.84 -27.05
N LEU A 137 -26.03 2.46 -25.80
CA LEU A 137 -24.71 1.99 -25.40
C LEU A 137 -24.43 0.63 -26.06
N PRO A 138 -23.23 0.38 -26.62
CA PRO A 138 -22.87 -0.94 -27.13
C PRO A 138 -22.74 -1.92 -25.95
N ILE A 139 -23.35 -3.09 -26.11
CA ILE A 139 -23.17 -4.25 -25.24
C ILE A 139 -22.08 -5.08 -25.92
N ASP A 140 -20.88 -5.12 -25.36
CA ASP A 140 -19.85 -6.07 -25.79
C ASP A 140 -20.07 -7.42 -25.09
N TYR A 141 -19.99 -8.49 -25.88
CA TYR A 141 -20.13 -9.90 -25.50
C TYR A 141 -18.93 -10.42 -24.70
#